data_AF-A0A6A6IG49-F1
#
_entry.id   AF-A0A6A6IG49-F1
#
_cell.length_a   1.000
_cell.length_b   1.000
_cell.length_c   1.000
_cell.angle_alpha   90.00
_cell.angle_beta   90.00
_cell.angle_gamma   90.00
#
_symmetry.space_group_name_H-M   'P 1'
#
loop_
_entity.id
_entity.type
_entity.pdbx_description
1 polymer ?
#
loop_
_entity_poly.entity_id
_entity_poly.type
_entity_poly.pdbx_seq_one_letter_code
_entity_poly.pdbx_strand_id
1 'polypeptide(L)'
;MQLRSTPFLLALAAGMASAADLRGYFEGNCGGGYLQCGNVGAGTCCIILRENGLRGSPSIAVVFAGTGTQLFGYQRTRDGNSCGSIAAQKATGGLSYTCLDIPAGTGEFSGTRWYPPGLFLKRSPATSCAPTSTEECTGLATPDLVVLNDGHAFGLTGVDDATTEVLYAFAANGSTVADLPESVAGLEVDGEGVEARVRMMRN
;
A
#
# COMPACT_ATOMS: atom_id res chain seq x y z
N MET A 1 59.65 8.96 -13.72
CA MET A 1 59.06 9.34 -12.41
C MET A 1 57.56 9.16 -12.51
N GLN A 2 57.00 8.44 -11.55
CA GLN A 2 55.67 7.83 -11.52
C GLN A 2 54.51 8.82 -11.27
N LEU A 3 53.34 8.38 -11.75
CA LEU A 3 51.96 8.59 -11.27
C LEU A 3 51.46 10.01 -10.98
N ARG A 4 50.40 10.40 -11.71
CA ARG A 4 49.16 10.87 -11.07
C ARG A 4 47.94 10.23 -11.73
N SER A 5 47.53 9.10 -11.17
CA SER A 5 46.13 8.66 -11.20
C SER A 5 45.34 9.55 -10.24
N THR A 6 44.20 10.08 -10.68
CA THR A 6 43.15 10.51 -9.77
C THR A 6 41.79 10.15 -10.39
N PRO A 7 41.13 9.10 -9.89
CA PRO A 7 39.83 8.64 -10.36
C PRO A 7 38.71 9.35 -9.60
N PHE A 8 37.84 10.07 -10.29
CA PHE A 8 36.60 10.66 -9.73
C PHE A 8 35.70 10.92 -10.95
N LEU A 9 34.50 10.37 -11.13
CA LEU A 9 33.48 9.97 -10.16
C LEU A 9 32.79 8.71 -10.69
N LEU A 10 32.64 7.68 -9.84
CA LEU A 10 31.57 6.72 -10.04
C LEU A 10 30.24 7.48 -9.90
N ALA A 11 29.51 7.63 -11.00
CA ALA A 11 28.09 7.95 -10.94
C ALA A 11 27.36 6.72 -10.38
N LEU A 12 27.34 6.57 -9.05
CA LEU A 12 26.30 5.78 -8.40
C LEU A 12 25.00 6.56 -8.54
N ALA A 13 24.36 6.47 -9.71
CA ALA A 13 22.91 6.42 -9.73
C ALA A 13 22.53 5.07 -9.09
N ALA A 14 22.64 5.00 -7.76
CA ALA A 14 21.92 3.99 -7.01
C ALA A 14 20.45 4.22 -7.36
N GLY A 15 19.93 3.40 -8.27
CA GLY A 15 18.50 3.28 -8.46
C GLY A 15 17.95 2.98 -7.09
N MET A 16 17.32 3.97 -6.47
CA MET A 16 16.66 3.78 -5.19
C MET A 16 15.74 2.59 -5.41
N ALA A 17 15.93 1.53 -4.62
CA ALA A 17 14.88 0.54 -4.43
C ALA A 17 13.74 1.33 -3.78
N SER A 18 12.92 2.00 -4.61
CA SER A 18 11.92 2.94 -4.15
C SER A 18 10.79 2.11 -3.60
N ALA A 19 10.84 1.76 -2.33
CA ALA A 19 9.68 1.19 -1.68
C ALA A 19 8.55 2.23 -1.68
N ALA A 20 7.32 1.77 -1.83
CA ALA A 20 6.14 2.60 -1.79
C ALA A 20 5.19 2.08 -0.72
N ASP A 21 4.36 2.95 -0.18
CA ASP A 21 3.28 2.51 0.69
C ASP A 21 2.06 2.21 -0.16
N LEU A 22 1.41 1.10 0.15
CA LEU A 22 0.20 0.66 -0.50
C LEU A 22 -0.94 0.75 0.51
N ARG A 23 -2.02 1.45 0.12
CA ARG A 23 -3.16 1.69 1.00
C ARG A 23 -4.44 1.13 0.43
N GLY A 24 -5.28 0.62 1.32
CA GLY A 24 -6.61 0.12 1.03
C GLY A 24 -7.64 0.85 1.85
N TYR A 25 -8.43 1.69 1.19
CA TYR A 25 -9.42 2.53 1.82
C TYR A 25 -10.76 1.82 1.89
N PHE A 26 -11.53 2.08 2.94
CA PHE A 26 -12.86 1.51 3.13
C PHE A 26 -13.98 2.31 2.44
N GLU A 27 -13.66 3.47 1.85
CA GLU A 27 -14.58 4.26 1.04
C GLU A 27 -14.02 4.56 -0.37
N GLY A 28 -14.87 5.09 -1.25
CA GLY A 28 -14.46 5.52 -2.58
C GLY A 28 -13.57 6.77 -2.56
N ASN A 29 -12.87 7.02 -3.65
CA ASN A 29 -11.94 8.12 -3.89
C ASN A 29 -10.82 8.21 -2.84
N CYS A 30 -10.41 7.09 -2.26
CA CYS A 30 -9.43 7.01 -1.18
C CYS A 30 -9.83 7.84 0.05
N GLY A 31 -11.12 7.83 0.37
CA GLY A 31 -11.68 8.38 1.60
C GLY A 31 -11.82 7.34 2.71
N GLY A 32 -12.17 7.82 3.91
CA GLY A 32 -12.40 6.96 5.07
C GLY A 32 -11.12 6.43 5.73
N GLY A 33 -11.31 5.50 6.67
CA GLY A 33 -10.24 4.71 7.24
C GLY A 33 -9.55 3.82 6.19
N TYR A 34 -8.32 3.40 6.46
CA TYR A 34 -7.56 2.55 5.55
C TYR A 34 -6.60 1.60 6.25
N LEU A 35 -6.24 0.56 5.52
CA LEU A 35 -5.14 -0.34 5.84
C LEU A 35 -3.91 0.07 5.02
N GLN A 36 -2.72 -0.07 5.59
CA GLN A 36 -1.48 0.23 4.89
C GLN A 36 -0.48 -0.91 5.03
N CYS A 37 0.08 -1.31 3.89
CA CYS A 37 1.37 -1.98 3.84
C CYS A 37 2.44 -0.91 3.52
N GLY A 38 3.30 -0.61 4.47
CA GLY A 38 4.39 0.34 4.37
C GLY A 38 5.65 -0.26 3.76
N ASN A 39 6.44 0.59 3.11
CA ASN A 39 7.77 0.23 2.60
C ASN A 39 7.77 -1.02 1.70
N VAL A 40 6.77 -1.13 0.82
CA VAL A 40 6.57 -2.29 -0.04
C VAL A 40 7.40 -2.16 -1.32
N GLY A 41 8.24 -3.16 -1.59
CA GLY A 41 8.98 -3.27 -2.86
C GLY A 41 8.06 -3.46 -4.07
N ALA A 42 8.56 -3.12 -5.26
CA ALA A 42 7.81 -3.31 -6.51
C ALA A 42 7.35 -4.77 -6.62
N GLY A 43 6.17 -5.01 -7.20
CA GLY A 43 5.61 -6.34 -7.47
C GLY A 43 5.15 -7.15 -6.25
N THR A 44 5.48 -6.74 -5.02
CA THR A 44 4.97 -7.37 -3.79
C THR A 44 3.47 -7.10 -3.64
N CYS A 45 2.68 -8.15 -3.41
CA CYS A 45 1.24 -8.04 -3.17
C CYS A 45 0.99 -7.55 -1.75
N CYS A 46 0.48 -6.33 -1.59
CA CYS A 46 -0.15 -5.92 -0.34
C CYS A 46 -1.55 -6.52 -0.30
N ILE A 47 -1.81 -7.35 0.71
CA ILE A 47 -3.12 -7.98 0.92
C ILE A 47 -4.01 -6.97 1.62
N ILE A 48 -5.03 -6.51 0.90
CA ILE A 48 -5.99 -5.54 1.38
C ILE A 48 -7.32 -6.28 1.52
N LEU A 49 -7.43 -6.97 2.66
CA LEU A 49 -8.44 -7.94 3.15
C LEU A 49 -9.49 -8.55 2.20
N ARG A 50 -9.73 -9.85 2.45
CA ARG A 50 -11.03 -10.52 2.23
C ARG A 50 -11.23 -11.69 3.21
N GLU A 51 -10.77 -11.53 4.46
CA GLU A 51 -10.96 -12.48 5.57
C GLU A 51 -11.46 -11.72 6.82
N ASN A 52 -12.10 -12.45 7.74
CA ASN A 52 -12.76 -11.94 8.96
C ASN A 52 -14.02 -11.08 8.73
N GLY A 53 -14.79 -11.40 7.68
CA GLY A 53 -16.11 -10.80 7.42
C GLY A 53 -16.08 -9.39 6.82
N LEU A 54 -14.90 -8.78 6.71
CA LEU A 54 -14.72 -7.49 6.06
C LEU A 54 -14.68 -7.65 4.54
N ARG A 55 -15.42 -6.76 3.87
CA ARG A 55 -15.41 -6.57 2.43
C ARG A 55 -14.04 -6.00 2.02
N GLY A 56 -13.63 -6.22 0.77
CA GLY A 56 -12.37 -5.65 0.29
C GLY A 56 -12.42 -4.12 0.24
N SER A 57 -11.37 -3.48 -0.26
CA SER A 57 -11.34 -2.02 -0.39
C SER A 57 -12.01 -1.52 -1.67
N PRO A 58 -12.99 -0.60 -1.61
CA PRO A 58 -13.52 0.07 -2.79
C PRO A 58 -12.49 0.95 -3.51
N SER A 59 -11.46 1.43 -2.82
CA SER A 59 -10.39 2.19 -3.44
C SER A 59 -9.03 1.88 -2.83
N ILE A 60 -7.99 2.04 -3.62
CA ILE A 60 -6.60 1.79 -3.22
C ILE A 60 -5.71 2.95 -3.62
N ALA A 61 -4.60 3.13 -2.91
CA ALA A 61 -3.60 4.10 -3.29
C ALA A 61 -2.19 3.54 -3.25
N VAL A 62 -1.32 4.19 -4.02
CA VAL A 62 0.13 4.13 -3.85
C VAL A 62 0.61 5.48 -3.37
N VAL A 63 1.53 5.49 -2.41
CA VAL A 63 2.10 6.68 -1.78
C VAL A 63 3.62 6.57 -1.76
N PHE A 64 4.31 7.70 -1.83
CA PHE A 64 5.77 7.78 -1.93
C PHE A 64 6.35 7.03 -3.15
N ALA A 65 5.54 6.90 -4.21
CA ALA A 65 5.98 6.29 -5.45
C ALA A 65 6.78 7.25 -6.33
N GLY A 66 7.66 6.70 -7.17
CA GLY A 66 8.28 7.45 -8.27
C GLY A 66 7.28 7.85 -9.35
N THR A 67 7.67 8.81 -10.19
CA THR A 67 6.88 9.25 -11.35
C THR A 67 6.67 8.09 -12.34
N GLY A 68 5.48 8.00 -12.92
CA GLY A 68 5.14 6.99 -13.93
C GLY A 68 4.93 5.58 -13.38
N THR A 69 4.95 5.42 -12.06
CA THR A 69 4.62 4.17 -11.36
C THR A 69 3.23 3.69 -11.78
N GLN A 70 3.09 2.39 -12.04
CA GLN A 70 1.81 1.76 -12.30
C GLN A 70 1.27 1.15 -11.01
N LEU A 71 0.06 1.53 -10.64
CA LEU A 71 -0.72 0.93 -9.57
C LEU A 71 -1.73 -0.06 -10.15
N PHE A 72 -1.81 -1.25 -9.56
CA PHE A 72 -2.75 -2.32 -9.93
C PHE A 72 -3.60 -2.71 -8.74
N GLY A 73 -4.91 -2.66 -8.93
CA GLY A 73 -5.87 -3.23 -7.99
C GLY A 73 -6.36 -4.59 -8.45
N TYR A 74 -6.39 -5.54 -7.52
CA TYR A 74 -6.72 -6.93 -7.79
C TYR A 74 -7.97 -7.38 -7.04
N GLN A 75 -8.64 -8.35 -7.62
CA GLN A 75 -9.72 -9.11 -7.01
C GLN A 75 -9.27 -10.53 -6.66
N ARG A 76 -9.88 -11.07 -5.59
CA ARG A 76 -9.58 -12.39 -5.08
C ARG A 76 -10.08 -13.43 -6.07
N THR A 77 -9.21 -14.36 -6.46
CA THR A 77 -9.62 -15.49 -7.29
C THR A 77 -10.37 -16.53 -6.46
N ARG A 78 -11.03 -17.46 -7.15
CA ARG A 78 -11.72 -18.59 -6.51
C ARG A 78 -10.80 -19.41 -5.60
N ASP A 79 -9.52 -19.48 -5.95
CA ASP A 79 -8.50 -20.24 -5.21
C ASP A 79 -7.90 -19.46 -4.03
N GLY A 80 -8.42 -18.26 -3.74
CA GLY A 80 -8.04 -17.47 -2.57
C GLY A 80 -6.91 -16.46 -2.81
N ASN A 81 -6.39 -16.31 -4.03
CA ASN A 81 -5.30 -15.39 -4.31
C ASN A 81 -5.79 -13.93 -4.38
N SER A 82 -5.43 -13.12 -3.38
CA SER A 82 -5.80 -11.71 -3.25
C SER A 82 -5.19 -10.77 -4.31
N CYS A 83 -4.11 -11.17 -4.99
CA CYS A 83 -3.52 -10.47 -6.13
C CYS A 83 -3.57 -11.30 -7.42
N GLY A 84 -4.66 -12.06 -7.62
CA GLY A 84 -4.79 -12.99 -8.74
C GLY A 84 -5.38 -12.36 -10.02
N SER A 85 -6.54 -11.70 -9.94
CA SER A 85 -7.18 -11.08 -11.12
C SER A 85 -7.08 -9.56 -11.06
N ILE A 86 -6.52 -8.92 -12.10
CA ILE A 86 -6.48 -7.46 -12.18
C ILE A 86 -7.90 -6.94 -12.42
N ALA A 87 -8.37 -6.04 -11.55
CA ALA A 87 -9.66 -5.38 -11.68
C ALA A 87 -9.52 -3.96 -12.24
N ALA A 88 -8.45 -3.24 -11.87
CA ALA A 88 -8.17 -1.91 -12.39
C ALA A 88 -6.68 -1.59 -12.35
N GLN A 89 -6.26 -0.61 -13.16
CA GLN A 89 -4.89 -0.11 -13.17
C GLN A 89 -4.85 1.39 -13.43
N LYS A 90 -3.84 2.08 -12.88
CA LYS A 90 -3.63 3.52 -13.12
C LYS A 90 -2.16 3.90 -12.94
N ALA A 91 -1.68 4.78 -13.80
CA ALA A 91 -0.34 5.36 -13.69
C ALA A 91 -0.34 6.56 -12.73
N THR A 92 0.75 6.77 -11.99
CA THR A 92 0.91 7.95 -11.15
C THR A 92 1.14 9.25 -11.91
N GLY A 93 1.57 9.15 -13.18
CA GLY A 93 1.96 10.31 -13.96
C GLY A 93 3.13 11.04 -13.30
N GLY A 94 3.01 12.34 -13.06
CA GLY A 94 4.03 13.15 -12.38
C GLY A 94 3.93 13.17 -10.85
N LEU A 95 3.02 12.40 -10.25
CA LEU A 95 2.72 12.46 -8.82
C LEU A 95 3.40 11.31 -8.05
N SER A 96 3.65 11.53 -6.75
CA SER A 96 4.10 10.49 -5.80
C SER A 96 2.95 9.80 -5.07
N TYR A 97 1.72 10.24 -5.34
CA TYR A 97 0.47 9.70 -4.82
C TYR A 97 -0.48 9.40 -5.97
N THR A 98 -1.21 8.30 -5.90
CA THR A 98 -2.34 8.04 -6.80
C THR A 98 -3.38 7.18 -6.14
N CYS A 99 -4.62 7.67 -6.21
CA CYS A 99 -5.81 6.92 -5.88
C CYS A 99 -6.39 6.20 -7.11
N LEU A 100 -6.87 4.99 -6.91
CA LEU A 100 -7.58 4.17 -7.88
C LEU A 100 -8.83 3.56 -7.24
N ASP A 101 -9.97 3.93 -7.78
CA ASP A 101 -11.27 3.35 -7.46
C ASP A 101 -11.55 2.08 -8.25
N ILE A 102 -12.27 1.15 -7.63
CA ILE A 102 -12.92 0.09 -8.38
C ILE A 102 -14.17 0.66 -9.06
N PRO A 103 -14.42 0.35 -10.34
CA PRO A 103 -15.64 0.82 -10.98
C PRO A 103 -16.88 0.31 -10.23
N ALA A 104 -17.95 1.11 -10.24
CA ALA A 104 -19.20 0.74 -9.59
C ALA A 104 -19.75 -0.58 -10.15
N GLY A 105 -20.16 -1.49 -9.24
CA GLY A 105 -20.70 -2.80 -9.61
C GLY A 105 -19.67 -3.88 -9.92
N THR A 106 -18.37 -3.59 -9.89
CA THR A 106 -17.32 -4.59 -10.18
C THR A 106 -16.91 -5.40 -8.96
N GLY A 107 -17.14 -4.90 -7.74
CA GLY A 107 -16.78 -5.56 -6.48
C GLY A 107 -15.88 -4.66 -5.62
N GLU A 108 -14.95 -5.26 -4.87
CA GLU A 108 -13.91 -4.54 -4.13
C GLU A 108 -12.52 -5.10 -4.47
N PHE A 109 -11.46 -4.33 -4.21
CA PHE A 109 -10.09 -4.83 -4.28
C PHE A 109 -9.77 -5.69 -3.06
N SER A 110 -9.13 -6.83 -3.28
CA SER A 110 -8.57 -7.70 -2.22
C SER A 110 -7.07 -7.53 -2.03
N GLY A 111 -6.42 -6.81 -2.95
CA GLY A 111 -4.98 -6.62 -2.92
C GLY A 111 -4.51 -5.65 -3.99
N THR A 112 -3.28 -5.20 -3.83
CA THR A 112 -2.68 -4.21 -4.71
C THR A 112 -1.19 -4.44 -4.91
N ARG A 113 -0.68 -4.03 -6.07
CA ARG A 113 0.75 -4.03 -6.41
C ARG A 113 1.10 -2.75 -7.15
N TRP A 114 2.37 -2.37 -7.06
CA TRP A 114 2.92 -1.31 -7.89
C TRP A 114 4.13 -1.79 -8.68
N TYR A 115 4.39 -1.15 -9.81
CA TYR A 115 5.58 -1.37 -10.63
C TYR A 115 6.14 -0.03 -11.11
N PRO A 116 7.47 0.17 -11.13
CA PRO A 116 8.06 1.37 -11.70
C PRO A 116 7.83 1.42 -13.22
N PRO A 117 7.95 2.61 -13.84
CA PRO A 117 7.76 2.74 -15.29
C PRO A 117 8.71 1.82 -16.06
N GLY A 118 8.20 1.17 -17.11
CA GLY A 118 8.99 0.32 -18.00
C GLY A 118 9.23 -1.13 -17.52
N LEU A 119 8.92 -1.48 -16.26
CA LEU A 119 9.01 -2.88 -15.79
C LEU A 119 7.75 -3.72 -16.09
N PHE A 120 6.74 -3.14 -16.74
CA PHE A 120 5.55 -3.89 -17.16
C PHE A 120 5.79 -4.61 -18.50
N LEU A 121 6.46 -5.77 -18.47
CA LEU A 121 6.57 -6.62 -19.66
C LEU A 121 5.20 -7.26 -19.97
N LYS A 122 4.65 -6.88 -21.13
CA LYS A 122 3.49 -7.53 -21.74
C LYS A 122 3.76 -9.04 -21.84
N ARG A 123 3.00 -9.85 -21.09
CA ARG A 123 2.98 -11.33 -21.11
C ARG A 123 4.21 -12.01 -20.47
N SER A 124 4.30 -12.02 -19.15
CA SER A 124 4.83 -13.19 -18.43
C SER A 124 4.26 -13.28 -17.02
N PRO A 125 3.93 -14.50 -16.53
CA PRO A 125 3.72 -14.72 -15.12
C PRO A 125 5.08 -14.51 -14.44
N ALA A 126 5.16 -13.56 -13.52
CA ALA A 126 6.34 -13.30 -12.69
C ALA A 126 7.65 -12.95 -13.46
N THR A 127 7.90 -11.66 -13.77
CA THR A 127 9.28 -11.21 -13.99
C THR A 127 9.48 -9.72 -13.68
N SER A 128 10.47 -9.46 -12.81
CA SER A 128 11.22 -8.23 -12.54
C SER A 128 10.72 -7.28 -11.44
N CYS A 129 11.39 -7.40 -10.29
CA CYS A 129 11.41 -6.43 -9.21
C CYS A 129 12.86 -5.91 -9.14
N ALA A 130 13.12 -4.79 -9.83
CA ALA A 130 14.44 -4.25 -10.19
C ALA A 130 15.15 -4.95 -11.38
N PRO A 131 15.96 -4.23 -12.19
CA PRO A 131 16.53 -4.72 -13.46
C PRO A 131 17.59 -5.83 -13.33
N THR A 132 17.84 -6.36 -12.13
CA THR A 132 18.91 -7.32 -11.85
C THR A 132 18.47 -8.60 -11.14
N SER A 133 17.18 -8.81 -10.85
CA SER A 133 16.72 -9.99 -10.11
C SER A 133 16.02 -11.02 -11.01
N THR A 134 16.43 -12.28 -10.88
CA THR A 134 15.83 -13.47 -11.51
C THR A 134 14.75 -14.12 -10.62
N GLU A 135 14.33 -13.46 -9.54
CA GLU A 135 13.35 -14.00 -8.60
C GLU A 135 11.93 -13.62 -9.01
N GLU A 136 11.03 -14.60 -8.96
CA GLU A 136 9.61 -14.38 -9.19
C GLU A 136 9.06 -13.41 -8.13
N CYS A 137 8.45 -12.30 -8.57
CA CYS A 137 7.83 -11.29 -7.71
C CYS A 137 6.55 -11.82 -7.04
N THR A 138 6.71 -12.74 -6.09
CA THR A 138 5.62 -13.46 -5.39
C THR A 138 5.48 -13.06 -3.92
N GLY A 139 6.23 -12.05 -3.48
CA GLY A 139 6.16 -11.54 -2.10
C GLY A 139 4.73 -11.15 -1.70
N LEU A 140 4.36 -11.52 -0.47
CA LEU A 140 3.14 -11.07 0.20
C LEU A 140 3.52 -10.10 1.32
N ALA A 141 2.85 -8.96 1.36
CA ALA A 141 2.88 -8.03 2.47
C ALA A 141 1.49 -7.99 3.11
N THR A 142 1.45 -8.04 4.43
CA THR A 142 0.26 -7.78 5.24
C THR A 142 0.29 -6.34 5.72
N PRO A 143 -0.86 -5.74 6.05
CA PRO A 143 -0.88 -4.41 6.63
C PRO A 143 -0.06 -4.37 7.92
N ASP A 144 0.74 -3.32 8.09
CA ASP A 144 1.48 -2.99 9.32
C ASP A 144 0.85 -1.82 10.07
N LEU A 145 -0.13 -1.14 9.45
CA LEU A 145 -0.81 0.02 10.01
C LEU A 145 -2.31 0.01 9.66
N VAL A 146 -3.13 0.38 10.64
CA VAL A 146 -4.54 0.75 10.48
C VAL A 146 -4.70 2.23 10.73
N VAL A 147 -5.51 2.89 9.90
CA VAL A 147 -5.87 4.28 10.10
C VAL A 147 -7.39 4.42 10.16
N LEU A 148 -7.87 5.10 11.20
CA LEU A 148 -9.27 5.44 11.40
C LEU A 148 -9.70 6.66 10.58
N ASN A 149 -11.00 6.95 10.57
CA ASN A 149 -11.59 7.99 9.73
C ASN A 149 -11.15 9.42 10.12
N ASP A 150 -10.78 9.61 11.38
CA ASP A 150 -10.21 10.85 11.91
C ASP A 150 -8.67 10.92 11.72
N GLY A 151 -8.07 9.91 11.11
CA GLY A 151 -6.64 9.84 10.89
C GLY A 151 -5.84 9.32 12.09
N HIS A 152 -6.43 8.87 13.19
CA HIS A 152 -5.62 8.18 14.19
C HIS A 152 -5.07 6.86 13.61
N ALA A 153 -3.78 6.60 13.85
CA ALA A 153 -3.05 5.51 13.22
C ALA A 153 -2.55 4.51 14.27
N PHE A 154 -2.69 3.22 14.01
CA PHE A 154 -2.41 2.14 14.95
C PHE A 154 -1.48 1.12 14.30
N GLY A 155 -0.34 0.87 14.94
CA GLY A 155 0.63 -0.11 14.46
C GLY A 155 0.14 -1.53 14.75
N LEU A 156 0.32 -2.43 13.79
CA LEU A 156 -0.09 -3.84 13.90
C LEU A 156 1.05 -4.79 14.24
N THR A 157 2.29 -4.27 14.32
CA THR A 157 3.45 -5.11 14.63
C THR A 157 3.36 -5.65 16.05
N GLY A 158 3.29 -6.99 16.19
CA GLY A 158 3.21 -7.66 17.49
C GLY A 158 1.83 -7.58 18.15
N VAL A 159 0.81 -7.11 17.43
CA VAL A 159 -0.59 -7.13 17.85
C VAL A 159 -1.19 -8.49 17.54
N ASP A 160 -1.99 -9.05 18.44
CA ASP A 160 -2.65 -10.33 18.21
C ASP A 160 -3.78 -10.22 17.16
N ASP A 161 -4.17 -11.35 16.57
CA ASP A 161 -5.16 -11.39 15.49
C ASP A 161 -6.52 -10.83 15.92
N ALA A 162 -6.95 -11.09 17.16
CA ALA A 162 -8.25 -10.62 17.64
C ALA A 162 -8.27 -9.10 17.80
N THR A 163 -7.21 -8.52 18.36
CA THR A 163 -7.07 -7.05 18.45
C THR A 163 -6.95 -6.41 17.06
N THR A 164 -6.24 -7.06 16.14
CA THR A 164 -6.11 -6.61 14.74
C THR A 164 -7.47 -6.59 14.04
N GLU A 165 -8.27 -7.65 14.21
CA GLU A 165 -9.63 -7.72 13.67
C GLU A 165 -10.54 -6.61 14.21
N VAL A 166 -10.45 -6.31 15.51
CA VAL A 166 -11.19 -5.21 16.12
C VAL A 166 -10.81 -3.89 15.46
N LEU A 167 -9.52 -3.57 15.32
CA LEU A 167 -9.06 -2.34 14.67
C LEU A 167 -9.53 -2.24 13.21
N TYR A 168 -9.49 -3.35 12.47
CA TYR A 168 -10.01 -3.38 11.10
C TYR A 168 -11.51 -3.10 11.03
N ALA A 169 -12.30 -3.66 11.96
CA ALA A 169 -13.74 -3.42 12.00
C ALA A 169 -14.09 -1.95 12.29
N PHE A 170 -13.34 -1.30 13.19
CA PHE A 170 -13.49 0.12 13.49
C PHE A 170 -13.05 1.02 12.32
N ALA A 171 -11.98 0.67 11.61
CA ALA A 171 -11.60 1.42 10.40
C ALA A 171 -12.66 1.28 9.30
N ALA A 172 -13.21 0.07 9.12
CA ALA A 172 -14.17 -0.24 8.07
C ALA A 172 -15.57 0.35 8.29
N ASN A 173 -15.98 0.56 9.54
CA ASN A 173 -17.29 1.16 9.85
C ASN A 173 -17.24 2.70 9.98
N GLY A 174 -16.09 3.32 9.69
CA GLY A 174 -15.91 4.78 9.71
C GLY A 174 -15.74 5.37 11.10
N SER A 175 -15.37 4.56 12.10
CA SER A 175 -15.16 5.02 13.47
C SER A 175 -13.94 5.93 13.63
N THR A 176 -13.90 6.58 14.78
CA THR A 176 -12.85 7.50 15.23
C THR A 176 -12.18 6.96 16.49
N VAL A 177 -11.07 7.58 16.92
CA VAL A 177 -10.38 7.20 18.16
C VAL A 177 -11.30 7.27 19.38
N ALA A 178 -12.31 8.14 19.36
CA ALA A 178 -13.28 8.28 20.44
C ALA A 178 -14.19 7.05 20.62
N ASP A 179 -14.32 6.22 19.58
CA ASP A 179 -15.14 5.01 19.59
C ASP A 179 -14.35 3.76 20.03
N LEU A 180 -13.02 3.87 20.12
CA LEU A 180 -12.16 2.74 20.47
C LEU A 180 -12.20 2.40 21.96
N PRO A 181 -12.12 1.10 22.30
CA PRO A 181 -11.90 0.69 23.69
C PRO A 181 -10.51 1.13 24.16
N GLU A 182 -10.39 1.48 25.43
CA GLU A 182 -9.12 1.90 26.05
C GLU A 182 -8.00 0.85 25.87
N SER A 183 -8.35 -0.43 25.74
CA SER A 183 -7.42 -1.55 25.53
C SER A 183 -6.55 -1.42 24.28
N VAL A 184 -6.94 -0.62 23.27
CA VAL A 184 -6.16 -0.42 22.04
C VAL A 184 -5.45 0.93 21.97
N ALA A 185 -5.68 1.83 22.93
CA ALA A 185 -5.10 3.18 22.93
C ALA A 185 -3.56 3.16 22.95
N GLY A 186 -2.94 2.16 23.59
CA GLY A 186 -1.49 1.99 23.64
C GLY A 186 -0.84 1.56 22.32
N LEU A 187 -1.64 1.25 21.28
CA LEU A 187 -1.16 0.86 19.95
C LEU A 187 -1.06 2.04 18.99
N GLU A 188 -1.52 3.22 19.40
CA GLU A 188 -1.50 4.40 18.55
C GLU A 188 -0.05 4.80 18.23
N VAL A 189 0.25 4.89 16.94
CA VAL A 189 1.52 5.36 16.42
C VAL A 189 1.31 6.75 15.83
N ASP A 190 2.06 7.71 16.34
CA ASP A 190 2.13 9.08 15.80
C ASP A 190 0.87 9.95 15.98
N GLY A 191 0.39 10.10 17.23
CA GLY A 191 -0.72 11.00 17.59
C GLY A 191 -0.50 12.48 17.21
N GLU A 192 0.75 12.94 17.12
CA GLU A 192 1.08 14.31 16.68
C GLU A 192 1.00 14.48 15.15
N GLY A 193 1.26 13.43 14.37
CA GLY A 193 1.08 13.41 12.91
C GLY A 193 -0.39 13.43 12.47
N VAL A 194 -1.32 13.05 13.35
CA VAL A 194 -2.77 13.03 13.11
C VAL A 194 -3.31 14.44 12.83
N GLU A 195 -2.96 15.43 13.66
CA GLU A 195 -3.39 16.83 13.49
C GLU A 195 -2.99 17.41 12.12
N ALA A 196 -1.78 17.07 11.64
CA ALA A 196 -1.30 17.48 10.32
C ALA A 196 -2.08 16.82 9.18
N ARG A 197 -2.46 15.55 9.34
CA ARG A 197 -3.23 14.77 8.34
C ARG A 197 -4.71 15.17 8.31
N VAL A 198 -5.33 15.42 9.47
CA VAL A 198 -6.67 16.01 9.59
C VAL A 198 -6.74 17.36 8.88
N ARG A 199 -5.67 18.18 8.97
CA ARG A 199 -5.58 19.47 8.27
C ARG A 199 -5.45 19.32 6.76
N MET A 200 -4.78 18.27 6.26
CA MET A 200 -4.70 17.98 4.82
C MET A 200 -6.01 17.42 4.24
N MET A 201 -6.81 16.70 5.04
CA MET A 201 -8.12 16.18 4.62
C MET A 201 -9.24 17.23 4.58
N ARG A 202 -9.02 18.43 5.13
CA ARG A 202 -9.98 19.55 5.17
C ARG A 202 -9.83 20.57 4.03
N ASN A 203 -8.84 20.40 3.14
CA ASN A 203 -8.57 21.28 1.99
C ASN A 203 -8.83 20.57 0.68
#